data_AF-A0A0R3T8P8-F1
#
_entry.id   AF-A0A0R3T8P8-F1
#
_cell.length_a   1.000
_cell.length_b   1.000
_cell.length_c   1.000
_cell.angle_alpha   90.00
_cell.angle_beta   90.00
_cell.angle_gamma   90.00
#
_symmetry.space_group_name_H-M   'P 1'
#
loop_
_entity.id
_entity.type
_entity.pdbx_description
1 polymer ?
#
loop_
_entity_poly.entity_id
_entity_poly.type
_entity_poly.pdbx_seq_one_letter_code
_entity_poly.pdbx_strand_id
1 'polypeptide(L)'
;MWIESHCIQLSIFALFCAYVYYAFNDRGNHIEFKLVQVQTFFRHGARTPIHYIRTPLTEAHWIPETTKDLPEILIPVKHIDIIDGTPIIENFEKFHGNKTLPGGATVGVLTKQGQKDLYDLGVRIRRAYAGPSGILSNPPKITEIE
;
A
#
# COMPACT_ATOMS: atom_id res chain seq x y z
N MET A 1 -9.97 22.75 8.48
CA MET A 1 -10.93 21.64 8.65
C MET A 1 -10.20 20.39 8.22
N TRP A 2 -9.77 19.59 9.20
CA TRP A 2 -8.87 18.45 9.02
C TRP A 2 -9.66 17.31 8.38
N ILE A 3 -9.26 16.86 7.21
CA ILE A 3 -9.89 15.75 6.49
C ILE A 3 -9.04 14.52 6.74
N GLU A 4 -9.71 13.49 7.26
CA GLU A 4 -9.18 12.20 7.68
C GLU A 4 -8.31 11.59 6.57
N SER A 5 -7.24 10.90 6.97
CA SER A 5 -6.31 10.24 6.05
C SER A 5 -6.94 8.95 5.55
N HIS A 6 -7.23 8.87 4.24
CA HIS A 6 -7.91 7.72 3.66
C HIS A 6 -6.90 6.79 2.98
N CYS A 7 -6.86 5.52 3.40
CA CYS A 7 -5.93 4.51 2.91
C CYS A 7 -6.54 3.73 1.73
N ILE A 8 -5.78 3.53 0.66
CA ILE A 8 -6.22 2.97 -0.63
C ILE A 8 -6.51 1.47 -0.53
N GLN A 9 -7.61 1.01 -1.14
CA GLN A 9 -7.96 -0.40 -1.24
C GLN A 9 -8.36 -0.80 -2.67
N LEU A 10 -7.41 -1.35 -3.43
CA LEU A 10 -7.65 -1.87 -4.79
C LEU A 10 -7.50 -3.40 -4.83
N SER A 11 -8.61 -4.10 -5.08
CA SER A 11 -8.63 -5.53 -5.31
C SER A 11 -8.54 -5.84 -6.81
N ILE A 12 -7.43 -6.43 -7.25
CA ILE A 12 -7.29 -7.33 -8.42
C ILE A 12 -6.00 -8.16 -8.20
N PHE A 13 -5.96 -9.36 -8.79
CA PHE A 13 -4.93 -10.41 -8.71
C PHE A 13 -3.49 -9.88 -8.67
N ALA A 14 -2.66 -10.43 -7.77
CA ALA A 14 -1.27 -10.02 -7.59
C ALA A 14 -0.31 -10.89 -8.42
N LEU A 15 0.41 -10.26 -9.34
CA LEU A 15 1.76 -10.64 -9.72
C LEU A 15 2.71 -9.73 -8.92
N PHE A 16 3.54 -10.30 -8.06
CA PHE A 16 4.70 -9.57 -7.54
C PHE A 16 5.78 -9.60 -8.61
N CYS A 17 5.94 -8.50 -9.34
CA CYS A 17 7.04 -8.34 -10.26
C CYS A 17 7.77 -7.04 -9.91
N ALA A 18 8.99 -7.16 -9.41
CA ALA A 18 9.91 -6.03 -9.33
C ALA A 18 10.77 -6.09 -10.59
N TYR A 19 10.60 -5.12 -11.48
CA TYR A 19 11.50 -4.95 -12.62
C TYR A 19 12.69 -4.11 -12.17
N VAL A 20 13.87 -4.67 -12.35
CA VAL A 20 15.15 -4.07 -11.96
C VAL A 20 15.92 -3.77 -13.23
N TYR A 21 16.19 -2.50 -13.46
CA TYR A 21 16.95 -2.06 -14.63
C TYR A 21 18.39 -1.77 -14.24
N TYR A 22 19.33 -2.35 -14.98
CA TYR A 22 20.75 -2.12 -14.80
C TYR A 22 21.34 -1.44 -16.03
N ALA A 23 22.16 -0.42 -15.80
CA ALA A 23 23.08 0.11 -16.80
C ALA A 23 24.43 -0.63 -16.69
N PHE A 24 25.03 -0.93 -17.84
CA PHE A 24 26.30 -1.63 -17.97
C PHE A 24 27.43 -0.65 -18.26
N ASN A 25 28.56 -0.82 -17.59
CA ASN A 25 29.80 -0.12 -17.91
C ASN A 25 30.94 -1.14 -18.02
N ASP A 26 31.52 -1.31 -19.21
CA ASP A 26 32.69 -2.16 -19.42
C ASP A 26 33.95 -1.36 -19.14
N ARG A 27 34.71 -1.77 -18.12
CA ARG A 27 36.03 -1.21 -17.82
C ARG A 27 37.14 -2.26 -17.93
N GLY A 28 36.95 -3.30 -18.77
CA GLY A 28 37.87 -4.43 -18.91
C GLY A 28 37.87 -5.34 -17.68
N ASN A 29 38.03 -6.66 -17.85
CA ASN A 29 38.02 -7.76 -16.85
C ASN A 29 36.93 -7.75 -15.74
N HIS A 30 36.10 -6.72 -15.61
CA HIS A 30 35.07 -6.55 -14.59
C HIS A 30 33.85 -5.85 -15.17
N ILE A 31 32.69 -6.46 -14.94
CA ILE A 31 31.39 -5.92 -15.29
C ILE A 31 30.80 -5.23 -14.05
N GLU A 32 30.48 -3.95 -14.17
CA GLU A 32 29.82 -3.18 -13.12
C GLU A 32 28.36 -2.90 -13.52
N PHE A 33 27.43 -3.31 -12.66
CA PHE A 33 26.00 -3.05 -12.83
C PHE A 33 25.57 -1.88 -11.96
N LYS A 34 24.92 -0.88 -12.57
CA LYS A 34 24.32 0.25 -11.86
C LYS A 34 22.80 0.16 -11.90
N LEU A 35 22.16 0.09 -10.73
CA LEU A 35 20.71 0.16 -10.62
C LEU A 35 20.21 1.56 -11.02
N VAL A 36 19.30 1.64 -12.00
CA VAL A 36 18.79 2.93 -12.51
C VAL A 36 17.30 3.12 -12.31
N GLN A 37 16.53 2.06 -12.08
CA GLN A 37 15.09 2.13 -11.83
C GLN A 37 14.60 0.87 -11.11
N VAL A 38 13.64 1.07 -10.20
CA VAL A 38 12.89 0.01 -9.52
C VAL A 38 11.41 0.28 -9.70
N GLN A 39 10.67 -0.67 -10.27
CA GLN A 39 9.20 -0.60 -10.33
C GLN A 39 8.61 -1.63 -9.37
N THR A 40 7.66 -1.21 -8.54
CA THR A 40 7.02 -2.10 -7.56
C THR A 40 5.51 -2.10 -7.75
N PHE A 41 4.96 -3.27 -8.09
CA PHE A 41 3.52 -3.51 -8.12
C PHE A 41 3.15 -4.38 -6.92
N PHE A 42 2.21 -3.92 -6.11
CA PHE A 42 1.77 -4.63 -4.93
C PHE A 42 0.25 -4.55 -4.79
N ARG A 43 -0.31 -5.55 -4.11
CA ARG A 43 -1.71 -5.55 -3.71
C ARG A 43 -1.84 -4.91 -2.33
N HIS A 44 -3.04 -4.42 -2.02
CA HIS A 44 -3.43 -4.09 -0.64
C HIS A 44 -3.07 -5.22 0.35
N GLY A 45 -2.88 -4.88 1.63
CA GLY A 45 -2.72 -5.87 2.70
C GLY A 45 -4.03 -6.61 3.05
N ALA A 46 -4.03 -7.39 4.13
CA ALA A 46 -5.24 -8.05 4.63
C ALA A 46 -6.41 -7.07 4.86
N ARG A 47 -7.61 -7.47 4.46
CA ARG A 47 -8.85 -6.68 4.58
C ARG A 47 -10.01 -7.52 5.07
N THR A 48 -11.06 -6.88 5.57
CA THR A 48 -12.32 -7.55 5.86
C THR A 48 -12.96 -8.09 4.56
N PRO A 49 -13.77 -9.17 4.63
CA PRO A 49 -14.43 -9.71 3.45
C PRO A 49 -15.40 -8.70 2.82
N ILE A 50 -15.50 -8.72 1.49
CA ILE A 50 -16.53 -7.95 0.76
C ILE A 50 -17.86 -8.71 0.73
N HIS A 51 -17.77 -10.04 0.62
CA HIS A 51 -18.89 -10.95 0.62
C HIS A 51 -18.77 -11.87 1.83
N TYR A 52 -19.75 -11.81 2.74
CA TYR A 52 -19.83 -12.67 3.90
C TYR A 52 -20.71 -13.88 3.59
N ILE A 53 -20.23 -15.08 3.90
CA ILE A 53 -20.96 -16.34 3.76
C ILE A 53 -21.27 -16.85 5.16
N ARG A 54 -22.57 -16.97 5.46
CA ARG A 54 -23.04 -17.55 6.73
C ARG A 54 -22.83 -19.06 6.72
N THR A 55 -22.40 -19.61 7.84
CA THR A 55 -22.27 -21.06 8.05
C THR A 55 -22.90 -21.44 9.39
N PRO A 56 -23.58 -22.59 9.48
CA PRO A 56 -24.21 -23.04 10.72
C PRO A 56 -23.22 -23.53 11.79
N LEU A 57 -21.92 -23.68 11.46
CA LEU A 57 -20.92 -24.26 12.35
C LEU A 57 -20.23 -23.22 13.24
N THR A 58 -19.89 -22.04 12.71
CA THR A 58 -19.20 -20.98 13.45
C THR A 58 -19.20 -19.67 12.66
N GLU A 59 -19.36 -18.53 13.34
CA GLU A 59 -19.26 -17.20 12.70
C GLU A 59 -18.00 -16.48 13.18
N ALA A 60 -17.22 -15.96 12.24
CA ALA A 60 -16.14 -15.04 12.57
C ALA A 60 -16.73 -13.65 12.86
N HIS A 61 -16.17 -12.97 13.87
CA HIS A 61 -16.56 -11.62 14.23
C HIS A 61 -15.45 -10.64 13.86
N TRP A 62 -15.79 -9.62 13.08
CA TRP A 62 -14.93 -8.49 12.73
C TRP A 62 -15.41 -7.27 13.51
N ILE A 63 -14.65 -6.88 14.53
CA ILE A 63 -14.95 -5.70 15.35
C ILE A 63 -14.28 -4.45 14.76
N PRO A 64 -14.86 -3.25 14.91
CA PRO A 64 -14.30 -2.00 14.36
C PRO A 64 -12.85 -1.72 14.78
N GLU A 65 -12.43 -2.23 15.95
CA GLU A 65 -11.05 -2.10 16.44
C GLU A 65 -10.02 -2.76 15.51
N THR A 66 -10.43 -3.76 14.71
CA THR A 66 -9.55 -4.46 13.76
C THR A 66 -9.21 -3.64 12.53
N THR A 67 -9.95 -2.57 12.26
CA THR A 67 -9.79 -1.70 11.07
C THR A 67 -9.37 -0.28 11.43
N LYS A 68 -9.09 0.01 12.70
CA LYS A 68 -8.55 1.32 13.09
C LYS A 68 -7.12 1.49 12.63
N ASP A 69 -6.76 2.72 12.26
CA ASP A 69 -5.42 3.04 11.78
C ASP A 69 -4.34 2.88 12.86
N LEU A 70 -3.20 2.35 12.43
CA LEU A 70 -1.99 2.27 13.25
C LEU A 70 -1.30 3.66 13.30
N PRO A 71 -0.88 4.16 14.48
CA PRO A 71 -0.23 5.46 14.57
C PRO A 71 1.02 5.62 13.70
N GLU A 72 1.80 4.55 13.52
CA GLU A 72 3.07 4.56 12.79
C GLU A 72 2.94 4.64 11.27
N ILE A 73 1.73 4.49 10.71
CA ILE A 73 1.49 4.54 9.27
C ILE A 73 0.72 5.79 8.82
N LEU A 74 0.43 6.70 9.75
CA LEU A 74 -0.33 7.92 9.45
C LEU A 74 0.53 8.87 8.61
N ILE A 75 0.37 8.78 7.30
CA ILE A 75 1.04 9.62 6.31
C ILE A 75 -0.02 10.47 5.62
N PRO A 76 0.08 11.81 5.67
CA PRO A 76 -0.86 12.66 4.98
C PRO A 76 -0.67 12.53 3.46
N VAL A 77 -1.70 12.03 2.78
CA VAL A 77 -1.73 11.88 1.31
C VAL A 77 -2.84 12.75 0.72
N LYS A 78 -2.64 13.19 -0.52
CA LYS A 78 -3.66 13.92 -1.30
C LYS A 78 -3.87 13.19 -2.62
N HIS A 79 -5.13 12.97 -2.98
CA HIS A 79 -5.49 12.40 -4.27
C HIS A 79 -5.68 13.55 -5.25
N ILE A 80 -5.00 13.46 -6.40
CA ILE A 80 -5.07 14.43 -7.47
C ILE A 80 -5.34 13.71 -8.79
N ASP A 81 -6.08 14.35 -9.68
CA ASP A 81 -6.26 13.88 -11.05
C ASP A 81 -4.95 14.05 -11.82
N ILE A 82 -4.56 13.00 -12.54
CA ILE A 82 -3.28 12.97 -13.26
C ILE A 82 -3.26 13.87 -14.50
N ILE A 83 -4.43 14.26 -15.01
CA ILE A 83 -4.56 15.08 -16.23
C ILE A 83 -4.52 16.56 -15.90
N ASP A 84 -5.28 17.00 -14.89
CA ASP A 84 -5.43 18.43 -14.58
C ASP A 84 -4.91 18.84 -13.19
N GLY A 85 -4.45 17.88 -12.38
CA GLY A 85 -3.91 18.13 -11.04
C GLY A 85 -4.95 18.53 -9.99
N THR A 86 -6.25 18.46 -10.32
CA THR A 86 -7.31 18.85 -9.40
C THR A 86 -7.48 17.82 -8.28
N PRO A 87 -7.77 18.24 -7.03
CA PRO A 87 -8.02 17.29 -5.95
C PRO A 87 -9.23 16.42 -6.24
N ILE A 88 -9.07 15.10 -6.20
CA ILE A 88 -10.19 14.18 -6.35
C ILE A 88 -10.80 13.89 -4.98
N ILE A 89 -12.08 14.19 -4.83
CA ILE A 89 -12.88 13.78 -3.67
C ILE A 89 -13.56 12.45 -4.04
N GLU A 90 -12.83 11.35 -3.94
CA GLU A 90 -13.40 10.05 -4.23
C GLU A 90 -14.28 9.57 -3.08
N ASN A 91 -15.58 9.42 -3.34
CA ASN A 91 -16.53 8.81 -2.41
C ASN A 91 -16.44 7.26 -2.43
N PHE A 92 -15.24 6.67 -2.43
CA PHE A 92 -15.08 5.21 -2.42
C PHE A 92 -15.72 4.56 -1.19
N GLU A 93 -15.73 5.27 -0.06
CA GLU A 93 -16.42 4.86 1.17
C GLU A 93 -17.91 4.60 0.95
N LYS A 94 -18.54 5.29 -0.01
CA LYS A 94 -19.99 5.17 -0.27
C LYS A 94 -20.40 3.79 -0.78
N PHE A 95 -19.48 3.04 -1.41
CA PHE A 95 -19.77 1.69 -1.92
C PHE A 95 -19.76 0.61 -0.83
N HIS A 96 -19.02 0.82 0.26
CA HIS A 96 -18.85 -0.17 1.34
C HIS A 96 -19.54 0.21 2.65
N GLY A 97 -19.79 1.50 2.90
CA GLY A 97 -20.33 2.02 4.16
C GLY A 97 -21.72 1.48 4.57
N ASN A 98 -22.47 0.88 3.65
CA ASN A 98 -23.82 0.39 3.94
C ASN A 98 -23.88 -1.07 4.42
N LYS A 99 -22.74 -1.80 4.47
CA LYS A 99 -22.73 -3.22 4.85
C LYS A 99 -21.77 -3.47 6.02
N THR A 100 -22.32 -4.00 7.10
CA THR A 100 -21.57 -4.41 8.30
C THR A 100 -21.46 -5.93 8.37
N LEU A 101 -20.32 -6.38 8.89
CA LEU A 101 -20.04 -7.78 9.18
C LEU A 101 -20.50 -8.14 10.60
N PRO A 102 -20.65 -9.43 10.93
CA PRO A 102 -20.80 -9.84 12.33
C PRO A 102 -19.67 -9.24 13.17
N GLY A 103 -19.99 -8.63 14.30
CA GLY A 103 -19.04 -7.87 15.12
C GLY A 103 -18.98 -6.36 14.83
N GLY A 104 -19.58 -5.88 13.74
CA GLY A 104 -19.82 -4.45 13.49
C GLY A 104 -18.80 -3.73 12.59
N ALA A 105 -17.74 -4.39 12.12
CA ALA A 105 -16.82 -3.78 11.16
C ALA A 105 -17.44 -3.67 9.75
N THR A 106 -16.98 -2.68 8.99
CA THR A 106 -17.38 -2.46 7.59
C THR A 106 -16.76 -3.51 6.66
N VAL A 107 -17.49 -3.90 5.62
CA VAL A 107 -17.01 -4.84 4.59
C VAL A 107 -15.89 -4.22 3.75
N GLY A 108 -14.94 -5.04 3.31
CA GLY A 108 -13.84 -4.59 2.46
C GLY A 108 -13.13 -3.35 3.01
N VAL A 109 -12.67 -3.38 4.25
CA VAL A 109 -11.80 -2.34 4.84
C VAL A 109 -10.47 -2.96 5.24
N LEU A 110 -9.36 -2.25 5.02
CA LEU A 110 -8.01 -2.68 5.37
C LEU A 110 -7.92 -2.87 6.90
N THR A 111 -7.42 -4.01 7.34
CA THR A 111 -7.27 -4.29 8.77
C THR A 111 -5.94 -3.76 9.28
N LYS A 112 -5.77 -3.64 10.61
CA LYS A 112 -4.47 -3.38 11.26
C LYS A 112 -3.39 -4.34 10.80
N GLN A 113 -3.73 -5.61 10.58
CA GLN A 113 -2.79 -6.57 10.01
C GLN A 113 -2.41 -6.18 8.59
N GLY A 114 -3.37 -5.85 7.71
CA GLY A 114 -3.08 -5.43 6.35
C GLY A 114 -2.28 -4.13 6.25
N GLN A 115 -2.56 -3.21 7.15
CA GLN A 115 -1.75 -2.01 7.36
C GLN A 115 -0.30 -2.35 7.72
N LYS A 116 -0.11 -3.28 8.67
CA LYS A 116 1.23 -3.76 9.06
C LYS A 116 1.95 -4.48 7.92
N ASP A 117 1.22 -5.27 7.12
CA ASP A 117 1.76 -5.98 5.95
C ASP A 117 2.41 -4.98 4.97
N LEU A 118 1.74 -3.85 4.69
CA LEU A 118 2.26 -2.80 3.81
C LEU A 118 3.37 -1.99 4.45
N TYR A 119 3.29 -1.71 5.76
CA TYR A 119 4.38 -1.09 6.49
C TYR A 119 5.67 -1.93 6.40
N ASP A 120 5.56 -3.23 6.64
CA ASP A 120 6.72 -4.15 6.57
C ASP A 120 7.27 -4.29 5.16
N LEU A 121 6.40 -4.26 4.15
CA LEU A 121 6.83 -4.17 2.75
C LEU A 121 7.64 -2.88 2.51
N GLY A 122 7.16 -1.73 2.98
CA GLY A 122 7.87 -0.45 2.89
C GLY A 122 9.22 -0.46 3.60
N VAL A 123 9.30 -1.05 4.81
CA VAL A 123 10.56 -1.25 5.54
C VAL A 123 11.54 -2.10 4.73
N ARG A 124 11.06 -3.17 4.09
CA ARG A 124 11.89 -4.04 3.25
C ARG A 124 12.41 -3.31 2.01
N ILE A 125 11.55 -2.54 1.33
CA ILE A 125 11.93 -1.72 0.16
C ILE A 125 12.99 -0.67 0.57
N ARG A 126 12.77 0.03 1.69
CA ARG A 126 13.74 1.00 2.21
C ARG A 126 15.09 0.35 2.52
N ARG A 127 15.11 -0.83 3.15
CA ARG A 127 16.35 -1.57 3.41
C ARG A 127 17.09 -1.98 2.13
N ALA A 128 16.36 -2.33 1.08
CA ALA A 128 16.94 -2.78 -0.17
C ALA A 128 17.47 -1.63 -1.04
N TYR A 129 16.79 -0.48 -1.03
CA TYR A 129 16.99 0.56 -2.05
C TYR A 129 17.34 1.94 -1.52
N ALA A 130 17.31 2.19 -0.21
CA ALA A 130 17.68 3.49 0.37
C ALA A 130 19.07 3.47 1.02
N GLY A 131 19.78 4.60 0.97
CA GLY A 131 21.05 4.81 1.65
C GLY A 131 22.24 5.01 0.70
N PRO A 132 23.49 4.94 1.18
CA PRO A 132 24.67 5.33 0.42
C PRO A 132 24.89 4.57 -0.89
N SER A 133 24.49 3.30 -0.93
CA SER A 133 24.56 2.42 -2.11
C SER A 133 23.20 2.20 -2.77
N GLY A 134 22.16 2.87 -2.28
CA GLY A 134 20.80 2.76 -2.78
C GLY A 134 20.50 3.75 -3.89
N ILE A 135 19.41 3.51 -4.63
CA ILE A 135 18.88 4.47 -5.60
C ILE A 135 18.08 5.60 -4.92
N LEU A 136 17.57 5.35 -3.71
CA LEU A 136 16.82 6.31 -2.90
C LEU A 136 17.69 6.93 -1.81
N SER A 137 17.38 8.18 -1.44
CA SER A 137 17.93 8.79 -0.23
C SER A 137 17.40 8.11 1.04
N ASN A 138 18.06 8.34 2.19
CA ASN A 138 17.62 7.80 3.48
C ASN A 138 17.54 8.94 4.52
N PRO A 139 16.33 9.40 4.91
CA PRO A 139 15.02 8.93 4.45
C PRO A 139 14.72 9.29 2.98
N PRO A 140 13.93 8.47 2.26
CA PRO A 140 13.56 8.75 0.86
C PRO A 140 12.82 10.07 0.70
N LYS A 141 13.07 10.78 -0.40
CA LYS A 141 12.35 12.02 -0.76
C LYS A 141 11.21 11.68 -1.72
N ILE A 142 10.08 12.36 -1.58
CA ILE A 142 8.92 12.17 -2.47
C ILE A 142 9.30 12.43 -3.94
N THR A 143 10.20 13.38 -4.21
CA THR A 143 10.69 13.69 -5.56
C THR A 143 11.50 12.57 -6.21
N GLU A 144 11.87 11.52 -5.46
CA GLU A 144 12.58 10.33 -5.98
C GLU A 144 11.61 9.20 -6.35
N ILE A 145 10.30 9.40 -6.14
CA ILE A 145 9.24 8.42 -6.33
C ILE A 145 8.23 9.03 -7.30
N GLU A 146 8.05 8.38 -8.45
CA GLU A 146 7.07 8.73 -9.49
C GLU A 146 5.89 7.75 -9.49
#